data_AF-A0A149U8T3-F1
#
_entry.id   AF-A0A149U8T3-F1
#
_cell.length_a   1.000
_cell.length_b   1.000
_cell.length_c   1.000
_cell.angle_alpha   90.00
_cell.angle_beta   90.00
_cell.angle_gamma   90.00
#
_symmetry.space_group_name_H-M   'P 1'
#
loop_
_entity.id
_entity.type
_entity.pdbx_description
1 polymer ?
#
loop_
_entity_poly.entity_id
_entity_poly.type
_entity_poly.pdbx_seq_one_letter_code
_entity_poly.pdbx_strand_id
1 'polypeptide(L)'
;MFGLDPFLLSLIGTVLLATFVPCHGAAVPVFRWLAIIVIAMMFFLQGARLSRKAVVEGLTAWRLHLMILCCTFVLFPLLGLALHAAFPGLLQNEVWLGVLFLCCLPSTVQSSIAFTSIGGGDVP
;
A
#
# COMPACT_ATOMS: atom_id res chain seq x y z
N MET A 1 -16.27 1.49 -20.99
CA MET A 1 -17.09 2.52 -20.33
C MET A 1 -17.63 1.90 -19.05
N PHE A 2 -17.05 2.24 -17.90
CA PHE A 2 -17.41 1.84 -16.52
C PHE A 2 -17.77 0.37 -16.28
N GLY A 3 -16.81 -0.54 -16.45
CA GLY A 3 -16.89 -1.86 -15.80
C GLY A 3 -16.46 -1.69 -14.35
N LEU A 4 -17.35 -1.95 -13.39
CA LEU A 4 -16.96 -1.97 -11.98
C LEU A 4 -15.85 -3.00 -11.80
N ASP A 5 -14.70 -2.54 -11.28
CA ASP A 5 -13.55 -3.39 -11.02
C ASP A 5 -13.94 -4.46 -9.98
N PRO A 6 -13.90 -5.77 -10.32
CA PRO A 6 -14.30 -6.84 -9.42
C PRO A 6 -13.50 -6.83 -8.11
N PHE A 7 -12.24 -6.39 -8.17
CA PHE A 7 -11.39 -6.26 -6.99
C PHE A 7 -11.88 -5.12 -6.08
N LEU A 8 -12.16 -3.93 -6.61
CA LEU A 8 -12.75 -2.83 -5.85
C LEU A 8 -14.11 -3.20 -5.24
N LEU A 9 -14.97 -3.88 -5.99
CA LEU A 9 -16.26 -4.37 -5.48
C LEU A 9 -16.07 -5.36 -4.32
N SER A 10 -15.12 -6.30 -4.46
CA SER A 10 -14.81 -7.27 -3.42
C SER A 10 -14.21 -6.60 -2.19
N LEU A 11 -13.37 -5.57 -2.37
CA LEU A 11 -12.78 -4.77 -1.29
C LEU A 11 -13.88 -4.06 -0.49
N ILE A 12 -14.77 -3.32 -1.17
CA ILE A 12 -15.90 -2.62 -0.54
C ILE A 12 -16.80 -3.63 0.17
N GLY A 13 -17.15 -4.75 -0.49
CA GLY A 13 -17.95 -5.81 0.11
C GLY A 13 -17.30 -6.39 1.38
N THR A 14 -15.99 -6.59 1.37
CA THR A 14 -15.23 -7.08 2.53
C THR A 14 -15.22 -6.07 3.68
N VAL A 15 -15.04 -4.78 3.40
CA VAL A 15 -15.09 -3.71 4.41
C VAL A 15 -16.47 -3.63 5.05
N LEU A 16 -17.53 -3.67 4.24
CA LEU A 16 -18.90 -3.68 4.73
C LEU A 16 -19.17 -4.92 5.60
N LEU A 17 -18.76 -6.11 5.15
CA LEU A 17 -18.91 -7.34 5.91
C LEU A 17 -18.19 -7.25 7.25
N ALA A 18 -16.93 -6.79 7.28
CA ALA A 18 -16.16 -6.63 8.51
C ALA A 18 -16.76 -5.59 9.46
N THR A 19 -17.44 -4.57 8.92
CA THR A 19 -18.11 -3.52 9.70
C THR A 19 -19.38 -4.05 10.38
N PHE A 20 -20.21 -4.83 9.67
CA PHE A 20 -21.49 -5.34 10.20
C PHE A 20 -21.36 -6.67 10.93
N VAL A 21 -20.38 -7.50 10.55
CA VAL A 21 -20.12 -8.81 11.14
C VAL A 21 -18.64 -8.91 11.55
N PRO A 22 -18.21 -8.15 12.59
CA PRO A 22 -16.83 -8.22 13.04
C PRO A 22 -16.50 -9.59 13.63
N CYS A 23 -15.22 -9.98 13.52
CA CYS A 23 -14.70 -11.14 14.21
C CYS A 23 -14.56 -10.83 15.71
N HIS A 24 -15.10 -11.70 16.58
CA HIS A 24 -15.07 -11.51 18.03
C HIS A 24 -14.48 -12.73 18.75
N GLY A 25 -13.96 -12.50 19.96
CA GLY A 25 -13.52 -13.55 20.87
C GLY A 25 -12.37 -14.40 20.33
N ALA A 26 -12.49 -15.72 20.49
CA ALA A 26 -11.42 -16.69 20.16
C ALA A 26 -11.05 -16.76 18.68
N ALA A 27 -11.88 -16.24 17.77
CA ALA A 27 -11.58 -16.19 16.35
C ALA A 27 -10.58 -15.07 15.98
N VAL A 28 -10.47 -14.01 16.80
CA VAL A 28 -9.56 -12.88 16.55
C VAL A 28 -8.09 -13.31 16.38
N PRO A 29 -7.48 -14.10 17.29
CA PRO A 29 -6.09 -14.54 17.10
C PRO A 29 -5.91 -15.44 15.87
N VAL A 30 -6.93 -16.24 15.50
CA VAL A 30 -6.88 -17.10 14.31
C VAL A 30 -6.84 -16.25 13.04
N PHE A 31 -7.76 -15.28 12.91
CA PHE A 31 -7.78 -14.36 11.77
C PHE A 31 -6.53 -13.48 11.70
N ARG A 32 -5.95 -13.10 12.84
CA ARG A 32 -4.67 -12.38 12.88
C ARG A 32 -3.53 -13.20 12.28
N TRP A 33 -3.37 -14.46 12.69
CA TRP A 33 -2.36 -15.35 12.12
C TRP A 33 -2.60 -15.64 10.65
N LEU A 34 -3.86 -15.84 10.27
CA LEU A 34 -4.25 -16.04 8.88
C LEU A 34 -3.88 -14.82 8.02
N ALA A 35 -4.15 -13.59 8.48
CA ALA A 35 -3.74 -12.38 7.78
C ALA A 35 -2.22 -12.29 7.60
N ILE A 36 -1.44 -12.60 8.65
CA ILE A 36 0.02 -12.63 8.58
C ILE A 36 0.50 -13.64 7.53
N ILE A 37 -0.04 -14.86 7.54
CA ILE A 37 0.33 -15.92 6.59
C ILE A 37 0.00 -15.50 5.15
N VAL A 38 -1.19 -14.94 4.93
CA VAL A 38 -1.64 -14.50 3.59
C VAL A 38 -0.76 -13.35 3.08
N ILE A 39 -0.47 -12.36 3.93
CA ILE A 39 0.41 -11.24 3.59
C ILE A 39 1.82 -11.75 3.28
N ALA A 40 2.38 -12.62 4.13
CA ALA A 40 3.69 -13.22 3.92
C ALA A 40 3.75 -14.01 2.60
N MET A 41 2.71 -14.80 2.29
CA MET A 41 2.61 -15.54 1.04
C MET A 41 2.49 -14.59 -0.17
N MET A 42 1.74 -13.51 -0.05
CA MET A 42 1.63 -12.49 -1.11
C MET A 42 2.99 -11.87 -1.42
N PHE A 43 3.73 -11.43 -0.40
CA PHE A 43 5.08 -10.89 -0.57
C PHE A 43 6.07 -11.94 -1.09
N PHE A 44 5.97 -13.19 -0.62
CA PHE A 44 6.79 -14.29 -1.13
C PHE A 44 6.55 -14.55 -2.61
N LEU A 45 5.29 -14.64 -3.06
CA LEU A 45 4.94 -14.84 -4.46
C LEU A 45 5.34 -13.66 -5.34
N GLN A 46 5.20 -12.43 -4.84
CA GLN A 46 5.67 -11.23 -5.53
C GLN A 46 7.20 -11.23 -5.67
N GLY A 47 7.94 -11.60 -4.62
CA GLY A 47 9.39 -11.74 -4.67
C GLY A 47 9.86 -12.89 -5.57
N ALA A 48 9.18 -14.04 -5.54
CA ALA A 48 9.51 -15.20 -6.36
C ALA A 48 9.32 -14.97 -7.86
N ARG A 49 8.40 -14.06 -8.25
CA ARG A 49 8.18 -13.65 -9.64
C ARG A 49 9.24 -12.66 -10.16
N LEU A 50 10.08 -12.12 -9.29
CA LEU A 50 11.08 -11.13 -9.68
C LEU A 50 12.25 -11.80 -10.42
N SER A 51 12.41 -11.49 -11.70
CA SER A 51 13.52 -12.02 -12.49
C SER A 51 14.85 -11.36 -12.08
N ARG A 52 15.95 -12.12 -12.10
CA ARG A 52 17.28 -11.57 -11.79
C ARG A 52 17.67 -10.41 -12.71
N LYS A 53 17.17 -10.42 -13.96
CA LYS A 53 17.39 -9.34 -14.94
C LYS A 53 16.70 -8.04 -14.51
N ALA A 54 15.44 -8.11 -14.06
CA ALA A 54 14.70 -6.94 -13.57
C ALA A 54 15.37 -6.29 -12.35
N VAL A 55 16.00 -7.07 -11.47
CA VAL A 55 16.78 -6.53 -10.34
C VAL A 55 17.99 -5.74 -10.84
N VAL A 56 18.71 -6.26 -11.84
CA VAL A 56 19.90 -5.60 -12.40
C VAL A 56 19.52 -4.34 -13.20
N GLU A 57 18.46 -4.39 -14.00
CA GLU A 57 17.93 -3.20 -14.71
C GLU A 57 17.38 -2.15 -13.74
N GLY A 58 16.76 -2.56 -12.62
CA GLY A 58 16.34 -1.63 -11.58
C GLY A 58 17.51 -0.86 -10.95
N LEU A 59 18.70 -1.46 -10.87
CA LEU A 59 19.91 -0.81 -10.36
C LEU A 59 20.50 0.19 -11.36
N THR A 60 20.29 0.01 -12.67
CA THR A 60 20.83 0.93 -13.68
C THR A 60 20.03 2.24 -13.76
N ALA A 61 18.74 2.22 -13.42
CA ALA A 61 17.87 3.41 -13.35
C ALA A 61 17.97 4.19 -12.03
N TRP A 62 19.19 4.39 -11.51
CA TRP A 62 19.43 4.96 -10.17
C TRP A 62 18.80 6.34 -9.93
N ARG A 63 18.70 7.19 -10.96
CA ARG A 63 18.02 8.50 -10.85
C ARG A 63 16.52 8.35 -10.58
N LEU A 64 15.87 7.40 -11.25
CA LEU A 64 14.45 7.11 -11.05
C LEU A 64 14.24 6.47 -9.68
N HIS A 65 15.10 5.54 -9.28
CA HIS A 65 15.02 4.88 -7.98
C HIS A 65 15.16 5.89 -6.82
N LEU A 66 16.13 6.82 -6.90
CA LEU A 66 16.27 7.90 -5.92
C LEU A 66 15.05 8.82 -5.89
N MET A 67 14.51 9.20 -7.05
CA MET A 67 13.30 10.02 -7.13
C MET A 67 12.12 9.33 -6.41
N ILE A 68 11.89 8.05 -6.71
CA ILE A 68 10.81 7.26 -6.09
C ILE A 68 11.04 7.15 -4.58
N LEU A 69 12.28 6.89 -4.15
CA LEU A 69 12.64 6.78 -2.73
C LEU A 69 12.40 8.11 -2.00
N CYS A 70 12.86 9.23 -2.55
CA CYS A 70 12.65 10.55 -1.96
C CYS A 70 11.17 10.92 -1.92
N CYS A 71 10.41 10.67 -2.98
CA CYS A 71 8.96 10.91 -2.96
C CYS A 71 8.28 10.05 -1.88
N THR A 72 8.60 8.76 -1.81
CA THR A 72 7.92 7.81 -0.93
C THR A 72 8.29 7.99 0.54
N PHE A 73 9.59 8.15 0.85
CA PHE A 73 10.09 8.13 2.23
C PHE A 73 10.50 9.50 2.77
N VAL A 74 10.45 10.56 1.96
CA VAL A 74 10.73 11.93 2.42
C VAL A 74 9.52 12.81 2.19
N LEU A 75 9.05 12.95 0.94
CA LEU A 75 7.96 13.86 0.60
C LEU A 75 6.64 13.48 1.32
N PHE A 76 6.19 12.23 1.22
CA PHE A 76 4.94 11.79 1.85
C PHE A 76 4.95 11.90 3.39
N PRO A 77 5.99 11.44 4.11
CA PRO A 77 6.09 11.64 5.55
C PRO A 77 6.12 13.11 5.96
N LEU A 78 6.86 13.96 5.23
CA LEU A 78 6.89 15.40 5.49
C LEU A 78 5.53 16.06 5.29
N LEU A 79 4.80 15.67 4.23
CA LEU A 79 3.43 16.13 4.01
C LEU A 79 2.49 15.67 5.14
N GLY A 80 2.61 14.43 5.59
CA GLY A 80 1.85 13.90 6.73
C GLY A 80 2.11 14.68 8.01
N LEU A 81 3.38 14.97 8.31
CA LEU A 81 3.78 15.79 9.46
C LEU A 81 3.29 17.23 9.35
N ALA A 82 3.40 17.84 8.16
CA ALA A 82 2.91 19.19 7.92
C ALA A 82 1.39 19.28 8.10
N LEU A 83 0.63 18.28 7.64
CA LEU A 83 -0.81 18.19 7.84
C LEU A 83 -1.18 18.01 9.32
N HIS A 84 -0.45 17.17 10.05
CA HIS A 84 -0.65 16.99 11.49
C HIS A 84 -0.39 18.29 12.25
N ALA A 85 0.67 19.02 11.90
CA ALA A 85 1.00 20.30 12.51
C ALA A 85 0.00 21.42 12.17
N ALA A 86 -0.51 21.44 10.93
CA ALA A 86 -1.47 22.44 10.48
C ALA A 86 -2.88 22.20 11.04
N PHE A 87 -3.28 20.94 11.20
CA PHE A 87 -4.64 20.56 11.61
C PHE A 87 -4.66 19.48 12.71
N PRO A 88 -4.01 19.72 13.87
CA PRO A 88 -3.88 18.70 14.90
C PRO A 88 -5.24 18.21 15.43
N GLY A 89 -6.25 19.09 15.47
CA GLY A 89 -7.60 18.78 15.94
C GLY A 89 -8.51 18.06 14.92
N LEU A 90 -8.05 17.79 13.70
CA LEU A 90 -8.88 17.15 12.67
C LEU A 90 -9.14 15.67 12.96
N LEU A 91 -8.17 14.98 13.58
CA LEU A 91 -8.21 13.56 13.88
C LEU A 91 -7.75 13.31 15.32
N GLN A 92 -8.19 12.21 15.92
CA GLN A 92 -7.63 11.74 17.19
C GLN A 92 -6.15 11.36 17.03
N ASN A 93 -5.36 11.51 18.08
CA ASN A 93 -3.91 11.24 18.05
C ASN A 93 -3.58 9.82 17.56
N GLU A 94 -4.39 8.83 17.94
CA GLU A 94 -4.24 7.44 17.52
C GLU A 94 -4.45 7.25 16.01
N VAL A 95 -5.40 8.01 15.44
CA VAL A 95 -5.67 7.99 14.00
C VAL A 95 -4.57 8.73 13.24
N TRP A 96 -4.04 9.83 13.80
CA TRP A 96 -2.86 10.51 13.25
C TRP A 96 -1.64 9.60 13.19
N LEU A 97 -1.40 8.79 14.21
CA LEU A 97 -0.34 7.77 14.17
C LEU A 97 -0.54 6.78 13.02
N GLY A 98 -1.78 6.35 12.78
CA GLY A 98 -2.13 5.50 11.64
C GLY A 98 -1.86 6.19 10.29
N VAL A 99 -2.25 7.46 10.14
CA VAL A 99 -1.99 8.25 8.93
C VAL A 99 -0.50 8.40 8.67
N LEU A 100 0.27 8.79 9.69
CA LEU A 100 1.72 8.93 9.58
C LEU A 100 2.42 7.60 9.28
N PHE A 101 1.94 6.50 9.89
CA PHE A 101 2.41 5.16 9.55
C PHE A 101 2.19 4.83 8.08
N LEU A 102 0.99 5.11 7.54
CA LEU A 102 0.68 4.91 6.12
C LEU A 102 1.58 5.78 5.21
N CYS A 103 1.87 7.02 5.59
CA CYS A 103 2.80 7.89 4.85
C CYS A 103 4.23 7.35 4.77
N CYS A 104 4.63 6.49 5.72
CA CYS A 104 5.95 5.86 5.77
C CYS A 104 6.00 4.50 5.07
N LEU A 105 4.86 3.98 4.58
CA LEU A 105 4.82 2.70 3.87
C LEU A 105 5.15 2.87 2.38
N PRO A 106 5.79 1.86 1.76
CA PRO A 106 5.99 1.84 0.32
C PRO A 106 4.66 1.73 -0.44
N SER A 107 4.63 2.25 -1.66
CA SER A 107 3.49 2.10 -2.58
C SER A 107 3.35 0.67 -3.12
N THR A 108 2.13 0.30 -3.53
CA THR A 108 1.84 -1.01 -4.13
C THR A 108 2.35 -1.09 -5.58
N VAL A 109 3.25 -2.04 -5.84
CA VAL A 109 3.89 -2.22 -7.16
C VAL A 109 2.87 -2.39 -8.28
N GLN A 110 1.83 -3.22 -8.09
CA GLN A 110 0.83 -3.50 -9.13
C GLN A 110 0.00 -2.26 -9.50
N SER A 111 -0.41 -1.46 -8.51
CA SER A 111 -1.19 -0.24 -8.77
C SER A 111 -0.31 0.82 -9.43
N SER A 112 0.94 0.99 -8.98
CA SER A 112 1.87 1.94 -9.59
C SER A 112 2.17 1.59 -11.04
N ILE A 113 2.36 0.32 -11.40
CA ILE A 113 2.53 -0.14 -12.80
C ILE A 113 1.29 0.19 -13.63
N ALA A 114 0.09 -0.15 -13.14
CA ALA A 114 -1.17 0.10 -13.86
C ALA A 114 -1.43 1.60 -14.10
N PHE A 115 -1.21 2.45 -13.09
CA PHE A 115 -1.43 3.89 -13.26
C PHE A 115 -0.34 4.56 -14.10
N THR A 116 0.91 4.11 -13.99
CA THR A 116 2.01 4.62 -14.82
C THR A 116 1.80 4.27 -16.29
N SER A 117 1.31 3.05 -16.59
CA SER A 117 1.00 2.65 -17.97
C SER A 117 -0.16 3.44 -18.59
N ILE A 118 -1.22 3.71 -17.81
CA ILE A 118 -2.32 4.59 -18.23
C ILE A 118 -1.80 6.01 -18.52
N GLY A 119 -0.84 6.49 -17.74
CA GLY A 119 -0.18 7.78 -17.93
C GLY A 119 0.88 7.82 -19.03
N GLY A 120 1.13 6.72 -19.75
CA GLY A 120 2.17 6.62 -20.78
C GLY A 120 3.61 6.70 -20.23
N GLY A 121 3.79 6.41 -18.94
CA GLY A 121 5.09 6.42 -18.28
C GLY A 121 5.90 5.15 -18.52
N ASP A 122 7.04 5.07 -17.84
CA ASP A 122 7.98 3.95 -17.95
C ASP A 122 7.45 2.71 -17.20
N VAL A 123 7.21 1.63 -17.93
CA VAL A 123 6.65 0.38 -17.41
C VAL A 123 7.46 -0.80 -17.97
N PRO A 124 8.00 -1.69 -17.12
CA PRO A 124 8.69 -2.90 -17.59
C PRO A 124 7.74 -3.97 -18.12
#